data_AF-A0A352NCG2-F1
#
_entry.id   AF-A0A352NCG2-F1
#
_cell.length_a   1.000
_cell.length_b   1.000
_cell.length_c   1.000
_cell.angle_alpha   90.00
_cell.angle_beta   90.00
_cell.angle_gamma   90.00
#
_symmetry.space_group_name_H-M   'P 1'
#
loop_
_entity.id
_entity.type
_entity.pdbx_description
1 polymer ?
#
loop_
_entity_poly.entity_id
_entity_poly.type
_entity_poly.pdbx_seq_one_letter_code
_entity_poly.pdbx_strand_id
1 'polypeptide(L)'
;MDEFDAFYHYEVAEKIFNLAKSLDIQCILTTHNTNLLTHANTRADCCFLLRNEKIKPFSDLTEREIREGNNLEKLFLSHEFER
;
A
#
# COMPACT_ATOMS: atom_id res chain seq x y z
N MET A 1 -4.54 -12.20 -0.34
CA MET A 1 -5.64 -12.08 -1.30
C MET A 1 -5.09 -11.31 -2.47
N ASP A 2 -5.16 -11.91 -3.67
CA ASP A 2 -4.66 -11.28 -4.88
C ASP A 2 -5.73 -10.35 -5.46
N GLU A 3 -5.35 -9.14 -5.86
CA GLU A 3 -6.22 -8.05 -6.33
C GLU A 3 -7.54 -8.00 -5.55
N PHE A 4 -7.42 -7.83 -4.23
CA PHE A 4 -8.52 -8.11 -3.29
C PHE A 4 -9.74 -7.20 -3.49
N ASP A 5 -9.55 -6.05 -4.13
CA ASP A 5 -10.55 -5.05 -4.39
C ASP A 5 -10.89 -4.88 -5.88
N ALA A 6 -10.57 -5.89 -6.70
CA ALA A 6 -11.00 -5.96 -8.09
C ALA A 6 -12.50 -5.66 -8.19
N PHE A 7 -12.86 -4.65 -8.98
CA PHE A 7 -14.24 -4.21 -9.23
C PHE A 7 -14.98 -3.57 -8.03
N TYR A 8 -14.31 -3.30 -6.91
CA TYR A 8 -14.91 -2.58 -5.80
C TYR A 8 -14.76 -1.07 -5.94
N HIS A 9 -15.79 -0.34 -5.47
CA HIS A 9 -15.64 1.08 -5.22
C HIS A 9 -14.65 1.31 -4.07
N TYR A 10 -13.90 2.42 -4.09
CA TYR A 10 -12.81 2.66 -3.15
C TYR A 10 -13.24 2.55 -1.67
N GLU A 11 -14.45 2.99 -1.33
CA GLU A 11 -15.00 2.90 0.03
C GLU A 11 -15.24 1.45 0.50
N VAL A 12 -15.58 0.55 -0.42
CA VAL A 12 -15.76 -0.87 -0.11
C VAL A 12 -14.40 -1.53 0.09
N ALA A 13 -13.44 -1.21 -0.78
CA ALA A 13 -12.06 -1.67 -0.66
C ALA A 13 -11.46 -1.28 0.71
N GLU A 14 -11.64 -0.03 1.13
CA GLU A 14 -11.16 0.48 2.42
C GLU A 14 -11.80 -0.26 3.60
N LYS A 15 -13.10 -0.56 3.54
CA LYS A 15 -13.78 -1.34 4.60
C LYS A 15 -13.23 -2.75 4.72
N ILE A 16 -13.00 -3.43 3.58
CA ILE A 16 -12.44 -4.78 3.56
C ILE A 16 -11.00 -4.77 4.08
N PHE A 17 -10.20 -3.79 3.66
CA PHE A 17 -8.83 -3.62 4.12
C PHE A 17 -8.75 -3.40 5.64
N ASN A 18 -9.61 -2.53 6.19
CA ASN A 18 -9.67 -2.29 7.62
C ASN A 18 -10.22 -3.49 8.41
N LEU A 19 -11.15 -4.27 7.84
CA LEU A 19 -11.56 -5.55 8.41
C LEU A 19 -10.38 -6.53 8.45
N ALA A 20 -9.63 -6.68 7.36
CA ALA A 20 -8.47 -7.58 7.32
C ALA A 20 -7.43 -7.22 8.39
N LYS A 21 -7.19 -5.92 8.61
CA LYS A 21 -6.28 -5.41 9.66
C LYS A 21 -6.75 -5.70 11.09
N SER A 22 -8.05 -5.87 11.33
CA SER A 22 -8.59 -6.10 12.68
C SER A 22 -8.62 -7.58 13.09
N LEU A 23 -8.39 -8.48 12.13
CA LEU A 23 -8.31 -9.91 12.38
C LEU A 23 -6.97 -10.26 13.05
N ASP A 24 -6.99 -11.20 13.99
CA ASP A 24 -5.79 -11.75 14.62
C ASP A 24 -5.10 -12.80 13.71
N ILE A 25 -4.71 -12.36 12.51
CA ILE A 25 -4.08 -13.18 11.47
C ILE A 25 -2.99 -12.38 10.74
N GLN A 26 -2.04 -13.09 10.13
CA GLN A 26 -1.16 -12.48 9.12
C GLN A 26 -1.88 -12.44 7.77
N CYS A 27 -2.03 -11.26 7.19
CA CYS A 27 -2.59 -11.09 5.85
C CYS A 27 -1.61 -10.40 4.89
N ILE A 28 -1.56 -10.89 3.65
CA ILE A 28 -0.90 -10.22 2.53
C ILE A 28 -1.98 -9.92 1.49
N LEU A 29 -2.07 -8.66 1.07
CA LEU A 29 -3.05 -8.16 0.11
C LEU A 29 -2.32 -7.48 -1.04
N THR A 30 -2.76 -7.71 -2.27
CA THR A 30 -2.30 -6.98 -3.46
C THR A 30 -3.46 -6.18 -4.05
N THR A 31 -3.15 -5.02 -4.62
CA THR A 31 -4.13 -4.08 -5.16
C THR A 31 -3.44 -3.09 -6.10
N HIS A 32 -4.16 -2.58 -7.09
CA HIS A 32 -3.78 -1.41 -7.88
C HIS A 32 -4.32 -0.08 -7.30
N ASN A 33 -5.12 -0.12 -6.23
CA ASN A 33 -5.82 1.04 -5.68
C ASN A 33 -4.92 1.88 -4.74
N THR A 34 -4.40 3.00 -5.27
CA THR A 34 -3.51 3.90 -4.52
C THR A 34 -4.21 4.62 -3.37
N ASN A 35 -5.55 4.71 -3.37
CA ASN A 35 -6.30 5.38 -2.29
C ASN A 35 -6.13 4.70 -0.93
N LEU A 36 -5.62 3.47 -0.90
CA LEU A 36 -5.31 2.73 0.34
C LEU A 36 -3.96 3.15 0.95
N LEU A 37 -3.12 3.89 0.21
CA LEU A 37 -1.82 4.41 0.65
C LEU A 37 -1.99 5.70 1.48
N THR A 38 -2.82 5.65 2.52
CA THR A 38 -2.98 6.72 3.50
C THR A 38 -2.41 6.29 4.85
N HIS A 39 -1.96 7.22 5.69
CA HIS A 39 -1.44 6.87 7.02
C HIS A 39 -2.49 6.21 7.94
N ALA A 40 -3.77 6.53 7.76
CA ALA A 40 -4.85 5.91 8.52
C ALA A 40 -4.99 4.42 8.18
N ASN A 41 -4.73 4.06 6.93
CA ASN A 41 -4.89 2.70 6.42
C ASN A 41 -3.58 1.92 6.49
N THR A 42 -2.48 2.48 6.04
CA THR A 42 -1.27 1.71 5.70
C THR A 42 -0.03 2.28 6.38
N ARG A 43 0.72 1.41 7.06
CA ARG A 43 2.08 1.73 7.48
C ARG A 43 3.05 1.50 6.34
N ALA A 44 3.90 2.48 6.10
CA ALA A 44 4.81 2.47 4.97
C ALA A 44 5.84 1.32 5.00
N ASP A 45 6.22 0.89 6.21
CA ASP A 45 7.18 -0.18 6.44
C ASP A 45 6.61 -1.58 6.12
N CYS A 46 5.32 -1.68 5.82
CA CYS A 46 4.67 -2.89 5.34
C CYS A 46 4.30 -2.84 3.84
N CYS A 47 4.72 -1.79 3.11
CA CYS A 47 4.42 -1.62 1.70
C CYS A 47 5.51 -2.22 0.80
N PHE A 48 5.08 -2.93 -0.25
CA PHE A 48 5.94 -3.48 -1.29
C PHE A 48 5.43 -3.06 -2.66
N LEU A 49 6.34 -2.67 -3.55
CA LEU A 49 6.03 -2.43 -4.96
C LEU A 49 6.33 -3.69 -5.76
N LEU A 50 5.33 -4.16 -6.49
CA LEU A 50 5.44 -5.23 -7.47
C LEU A 50 5.61 -4.58 -8.85
N ARG A 51 6.81 -4.69 -9.44
CA ARG A 51 7.11 -4.11 -10.75
C ARG A 51 8.18 -4.92 -11.46
N ASN A 52 8.02 -5.13 -12.77
CA ASN A 52 9.00 -5.83 -13.62
C ASN A 52 9.43 -7.18 -13.00
N GLU A 53 8.46 -7.98 -12.57
CA GLU A 53 8.67 -9.30 -11.95
C GLU A 53 9.51 -9.26 -10.65
N LYS A 54 9.62 -8.09 -10.01
CA LYS A 54 10.32 -7.90 -8.74
C LYS A 54 9.37 -7.38 -7.68
N ILE A 55 9.63 -7.81 -6.45
CA ILE A 55 8.99 -7.29 -5.25
C ILE A 55 10.08 -6.58 -4.45
N LYS A 56 9.90 -5.29 -4.21
CA LYS A 56 10.82 -4.49 -3.38
C LYS A 56 10.03 -3.73 -2.32
N PRO A 57 10.50 -3.68 -1.06
CA PRO A 57 9.85 -2.85 -0.05
C PRO A 57 10.01 -1.37 -0.42
N PHE A 58 9.06 -0.52 -0.02
CA PHE A 58 9.14 0.92 -0.29
C PHE A 58 10.41 1.55 0.27
N SER A 59 10.90 1.07 1.42
CA SER A 59 12.15 1.52 2.05
C SER A 59 13.38 1.38 1.15
N ASP A 60 13.39 0.42 0.23
CA ASP A 60 14.53 0.17 -0.66
C ASP A 60 14.45 0.99 -1.96
N LEU A 61 13.32 1.67 -2.18
CA LEU A 61 12.98 2.35 -3.42
C LEU A 61 13.07 3.87 -3.32
N THR A 62 13.33 4.41 -2.12
CA THR A 62 13.50 5.85 -1.90
C THR A 62 14.67 6.13 -0.96
N GLU A 63 15.31 7.29 -1.15
CA GLU A 63 16.32 7.82 -0.22
C GLU A 63 15.68 8.68 0.88
N ARG A 64 14.38 8.98 0.76
CA ARG A 64 13.65 9.77 1.74
C ARG A 64 13.27 8.88 2.90
N GLU A 65 13.34 9.45 4.10
CA GLU A 65 12.88 8.74 5.27
C GLU A 65 11.35 8.60 5.26
N ILE A 66 10.85 7.36 5.24
CA ILE A 66 9.42 7.08 5.18
C ILE A 66 8.84 7.00 6.60
N ARG A 67 8.55 8.16 7.20
CA ARG A 67 7.85 8.28 8.49
C ARG A 67 6.38 8.66 8.31
N GLU A 68 5.58 8.54 9.38
CA GLU A 68 4.14 8.85 9.44
C GLU A 68 3.72 10.26 8.96
N GLY A 69 4.65 11.18 8.71
CA GLY A 69 4.34 12.54 8.22
C GLY A 69 4.24 12.68 6.70
N ASN A 70 4.66 11.67 5.91
CA ASN A 70 4.73 11.76 4.45
C ASN A 70 3.53 11.11 3.77
N ASN A 71 2.67 11.88 3.09
CA ASN A 71 1.54 11.33 2.34
C ASN A 71 2.02 10.28 1.30
N LEU A 72 1.81 8.99 1.61
CA LEU A 72 2.35 7.85 0.86
C LEU A 72 1.78 7.78 -0.55
N GLU A 73 0.49 8.03 -0.71
CA GLU A 73 -0.15 8.10 -2.02
C GLU A 73 0.49 9.17 -2.90
N LYS A 74 0.74 10.39 -2.36
CA LYS A 74 1.40 11.45 -3.13
C LYS A 74 2.81 11.06 -3.54
N LEU A 75 3.59 10.43 -2.65
CA LEU A 75 4.93 9.94 -2.98
C LEU A 75 4.88 8.88 -4.09
N PHE A 76 3.92 7.97 -4.00
CA PHE A 76 3.71 6.93 -4.99
C PHE A 76 3.36 7.53 -6.36
N LEU A 77 2.38 8.44 -6.40
CA LEU A 77 1.95 9.12 -7.62
C LEU A 77 3.01 10.06 -8.18
N SER A 78 3.95 10.55 -7.37
CA SER A 78 5.10 11.33 -7.84
C SER A 78 6.28 10.47 -8.33
N HIS A 79 6.07 9.16 -8.50
CA HIS A 79 7.09 8.20 -8.95
C HIS A 79 8.31 8.12 -8.03
N GLU A 80 8.17 8.42 -6.73
CA GLU A 80 9.27 8.39 -5.75
C GLU A 80 9.89 6.98 -5.65
N PHE A 81 9.07 5.94 -5.80
CA PHE A 81 9.46 4.53 -5.65
C PHE A 81 9.85 3.84 -6.96
N GLU A 82 10.04 4.58 -8.05
CA GLU A 82 10.32 4.01 -9.38
C GLU A 82 11.81 3.85 -9.73
N ARG A 83 12.71 4.02 -8.75
CA ARG A 83 14.16 3.88 -8.93
C ARG A 83 14.66 2.43 -9.11
#